data_AF-A0A0G1DKH0-F1
#
_entry.id   AF-A0A0G1DKH0-F1
#
_cell.length_a   1.000
_cell.length_b   1.000
_cell.length_c   1.000
_cell.angle_alpha   90.00
_cell.angle_beta   90.00
_cell.angle_gamma   90.00
#
_symmetry.space_group_name_H-M   'P 1'
#
loop_
_entity.id
_entity.type
_entity.pdbx_description
1 polymer ?
#
loop_
_entity_poly.entity_id
_entity_poly.type
_entity_poly.pdbx_seq_one_letter_code
_entity_poly.pdbx_strand_id
1 'polypeptide(L)'
;MGIDFDGVVTAEEVGSYKPAHGHWQEMLKRFSTKKEEVLHVAASYIHDIIPAKEQGFNAIWINRNSEQPTREIRPNLEFKDLRPLPNSHP
;
A
#
# COMPACT_ATOMS: atom_id res chain seq x y z
N MET A 1 6.54 0.98 21.30
CA MET A 1 6.81 1.97 20.24
C MET A 1 8.31 2.17 20.21
N GLY A 2 8.97 1.88 19.10
CA GLY A 2 10.44 1.80 19.02
C GLY A 2 10.88 1.10 17.74
N ILE A 3 10.31 1.51 16.61
CA ILE A 3 10.71 1.07 15.29
C ILE A 3 11.06 2.34 14.54
N ASP A 4 12.29 2.42 14.08
CA ASP A 4 12.72 3.47 13.16
C ASP A 4 12.24 3.09 11.76
N PHE A 5 11.58 4.04 11.09
CA PHE A 5 11.23 3.90 9.69
C PHE A 5 12.37 4.45 8.84
N ASP A 6 12.77 3.72 7.79
CA ASP A 6 13.80 4.17 6.84
C ASP A 6 13.38 5.46 6.09
N GLY A 7 12.09 5.76 6.07
CA GLY A 7 11.60 7.10 5.78
C GLY A 7 10.07 7.20 5.80
N VAL A 8 9.60 8.43 5.65
CA VAL A 8 8.18 8.79 5.68
C VAL A 8 7.89 9.68 4.47
N VAL A 9 6.76 9.46 3.80
CA VAL A 9 6.25 10.30 2.70
C VAL A 9 4.85 10.76 3.09
N THR A 10 4.65 12.05 3.29
CA THR A 10 3.37 12.61 3.75
C THR A 10 2.61 13.30 2.62
N ALA A 11 1.29 13.45 2.77
CA ALA A 11 0.47 14.17 1.79
C ALA A 11 0.87 15.65 1.64
N GLU A 12 1.30 16.29 2.72
CA GLU A 12 1.81 17.66 2.73
C GLU A 12 3.08 17.77 1.89
N GLU A 13 4.03 16.85 2.07
CA GLU A 13 5.30 16.84 1.35
C GLU A 13 5.11 16.67 -0.16
N VAL A 14 4.21 15.77 -0.58
CA VAL A 14 3.98 15.50 -2.00
C VAL A 14 2.88 16.39 -2.61
N GLY A 15 2.24 17.26 -1.84
CA GLY A 15 1.11 18.09 -2.29
C GLY A 15 -0.04 17.26 -2.89
N SER A 16 -0.24 16.04 -2.40
CA SER A 16 -1.13 15.04 -3.01
C SER A 16 -1.79 14.21 -1.93
N TYR A 17 -3.08 13.91 -2.09
CA TYR A 17 -3.80 12.96 -1.26
C TYR A 17 -4.14 11.72 -2.08
N LYS A 18 -4.04 10.55 -1.44
CA LYS A 18 -4.61 9.33 -1.98
C LYS A 18 -6.11 9.54 -2.28
N PRO A 19 -6.65 9.04 -3.41
CA PRO A 19 -6.09 8.01 -4.28
C PRO A 19 -5.12 8.52 -5.37
N ALA A 20 -4.79 9.81 -5.42
CA ALA A 20 -3.79 10.30 -6.37
C ALA A 20 -2.42 9.63 -6.11
N HIS A 21 -1.64 9.43 -7.18
CA HIS A 21 -0.48 8.53 -7.16
C HIS A 21 0.80 9.13 -6.53
N GLY A 22 0.76 10.36 -6.03
CA GLY A 22 1.93 11.12 -5.59
C GLY A 22 2.80 10.39 -4.54
N HIS A 23 2.17 9.74 -3.55
CA HIS A 23 2.90 9.01 -2.50
C HIS A 23 3.76 7.86 -3.05
N TRP A 24 3.24 7.09 -4.01
CA TRP A 24 3.96 5.95 -4.57
C TRP A 24 5.12 6.41 -5.46
N GLN A 25 4.90 7.46 -6.26
CA GLN A 25 5.94 8.01 -7.13
C GLN A 25 7.11 8.60 -6.33
N GLU A 26 6.81 9.35 -5.27
CA GLU A 26 7.86 9.90 -4.40
C GLU A 26 8.59 8.79 -3.63
N MET A 27 7.89 7.77 -3.15
CA MET A 27 8.52 6.62 -2.48
C MET A 27 9.49 5.89 -3.41
N LEU A 28 9.10 5.55 -4.64
CA LEU A 28 9.99 4.89 -5.61
C LEU A 28 11.25 5.73 -5.88
N LYS A 29 11.08 7.04 -6.05
CA LYS A 29 12.18 7.98 -6.29
C LYS A 29 13.12 8.06 -5.08
N ARG A 30 12.57 8.26 -3.88
CA ARG A 30 13.33 8.47 -2.63
C ARG A 30 14.20 7.27 -2.27
N PHE A 31 13.64 6.07 -2.42
CA PHE A 31 14.32 4.82 -2.06
C PHE A 31 15.01 4.14 -3.24
N SER A 32 14.95 4.73 -4.44
CA SER A 32 15.54 4.17 -5.67
C SER A 32 15.16 2.70 -5.91
N THR A 33 13.91 2.34 -5.59
CA THR A 33 13.39 0.97 -5.68
C THR A 33 12.46 0.81 -6.87
N LYS A 34 12.24 -0.44 -7.30
CA LYS A 34 11.28 -0.79 -8.35
C LYS A 34 9.95 -1.24 -7.74
N LYS A 35 8.88 -1.19 -8.54
CA LYS A 35 7.53 -1.53 -8.06
C LYS A 35 7.42 -2.97 -7.59
N GLU A 36 8.10 -3.88 -8.29
CA GLU A 36 8.18 -5.31 -7.99
C GLU A 36 8.89 -5.64 -6.68
N GLU A 37 9.70 -4.71 -6.15
CA GLU A 37 10.40 -4.84 -4.87
C GLU A 37 9.56 -4.32 -3.69
N VAL A 38 8.39 -3.71 -3.98
CA VAL A 38 7.56 -3.05 -2.98
C VAL A 38 6.25 -3.80 -2.76
N LEU A 39 6.00 -4.13 -1.49
CA LEU A 39 4.72 -4.63 -1.00
C LEU A 39 3.93 -3.50 -0.34
N HIS A 40 2.85 -3.06 -0.98
CA HIS A 40 1.96 -2.04 -0.42
C HIS A 40 0.95 -2.67 0.56
N VAL A 41 1.07 -2.38 1.85
CA VAL A 41 0.15 -2.90 2.87
C VAL A 41 -0.72 -1.76 3.40
N ALA A 42 -2.04 -1.91 3.31
CA ALA A 42 -2.97 -0.85 3.73
C ALA A 42 -4.37 -1.37 4.07
N ALA A 43 -5.19 -0.49 4.66
CA ALA A 43 -6.55 -0.82 5.10
C ALA A 43 -7.65 -0.23 4.20
N SER A 44 -7.43 0.87 3.47
CA SER A 44 -8.46 1.44 2.59
C SER A 44 -8.43 0.78 1.22
N TYR A 45 -9.54 0.15 0.83
CA TYR A 45 -9.65 -0.42 -0.51
C TYR A 45 -9.57 0.66 -1.61
N ILE A 46 -10.31 1.75 -1.43
CA ILE A 46 -10.42 2.84 -2.43
C ILE A 46 -9.17 3.71 -2.48
N HIS A 47 -8.65 4.13 -1.33
CA HIS A 47 -7.58 5.12 -1.29
C HIS A 47 -6.20 4.47 -1.39
N ASP A 48 -6.05 3.20 -1.01
CA ASP A 48 -4.73 2.55 -0.99
C ASP A 48 -4.62 1.42 -2.01
N ILE A 49 -5.49 0.41 -1.92
CA ILE A 49 -5.33 -0.83 -2.69
C ILE A 49 -5.51 -0.59 -4.19
N ILE A 50 -6.61 0.05 -4.59
CA ILE A 50 -6.88 0.33 -6.00
C ILE A 50 -5.75 1.14 -6.65
N PRO A 51 -5.36 2.33 -6.17
CA PRO A 51 -4.32 3.12 -6.82
C PRO A 51 -2.92 2.49 -6.76
N ALA A 52 -2.63 1.65 -5.75
CA ALA A 52 -1.40 0.85 -5.76
C ALA A 52 -1.42 -0.20 -6.88
N LYS A 53 -2.52 -0.94 -7.03
CA LYS A 53 -2.67 -1.97 -8.07
C LYS A 53 -2.72 -1.37 -9.48
N GLU A 54 -3.37 -0.22 -9.68
CA GLU A 54 -3.39 0.52 -10.95
C GLU A 54 -1.98 0.86 -11.45
N GLN A 55 -1.06 1.14 -10.52
CA GLN A 55 0.33 1.43 -10.84
C GLN A 55 1.19 0.16 -11.01
N GLY A 56 0.66 -1.03 -10.70
CA GLY A 56 1.36 -2.31 -10.84
C GLY A 56 2.08 -2.79 -9.58
N PHE A 57 1.82 -2.22 -8.40
CA PHE A 57 2.40 -2.72 -7.15
C PHE A 57 1.78 -4.05 -6.72
N ASN A 58 2.54 -4.83 -5.95
CA ASN A 58 1.96 -5.86 -5.11
C ASN A 58 1.29 -5.19 -3.91
N ALA A 59 0.09 -5.65 -3.53
CA ALA A 59 -0.66 -5.06 -2.44
C ALA A 59 -1.34 -6.09 -1.53
N ILE A 60 -1.32 -5.84 -0.22
CA ILE A 60 -2.06 -6.60 0.78
C ILE A 60 -3.11 -5.69 1.41
N TRP A 61 -4.35 -6.16 1.41
CA TRP A 61 -5.45 -5.49 2.07
C TRP A 61 -5.66 -6.01 3.49
N ILE A 62 -5.54 -5.13 4.47
CA ILE A 62 -5.86 -5.42 5.87
C ILE A 62 -7.35 -5.12 6.11
N ASN A 63 -8.20 -6.08 5.77
CA ASN A 63 -9.65 -5.99 5.86
C ASN A 63 -10.19 -6.42 7.23
N ARG A 64 -9.95 -5.60 8.25
CA ARG A 64 -10.41 -5.87 9.64
C ARG A 64 -11.92 -6.10 9.71
N ASN A 65 -12.69 -5.35 8.92
CA ASN A 65 -14.14 -5.28 9.03
C ASN A 65 -14.93 -6.24 8.11
N SER A 66 -14.25 -7.09 7.33
CA SER A 66 -14.91 -7.94 6.32
C SER A 66 -15.67 -7.12 5.27
N GLU A 67 -15.14 -5.97 4.90
CA GLU A 67 -15.67 -5.14 3.83
C GLU A 67 -15.66 -5.90 2.51
N GLN A 68 -16.58 -5.58 1.61
CA GLN A 68 -16.60 -6.16 0.27
C GLN A 68 -15.78 -5.28 -0.70
N PRO A 69 -15.00 -5.90 -1.62
CA PRO A 69 -14.36 -5.18 -2.71
C PRO A 69 -15.34 -4.31 -3.50
N THR A 70 -14.98 -3.04 -3.70
CA THR A 70 -15.85 -2.05 -4.37
C THR A 70 -15.57 -1.88 -5.86
N ARG A 71 -14.49 -2.47 -6.38
CA ARG A 71 -14.10 -2.49 -7.80
C ARG A 71 -13.51 -3.84 -8.17
N GLU A 72 -13.36 -4.14 -9.46
CA GLU A 72 -12.78 -5.39 -9.97
C GLU A 72 -11.30 -5.58 -9.66
N ILE A 73 -10.52 -4.49 -9.60
CA ILE A 73 -9.10 -4.54 -9.22
C ILE A 73 -8.98 -5.16 -7.82
N ARG A 74 -8.22 -6.25 -7.67
CA ARG A 74 -8.04 -7.01 -6.41
C ARG A 74 -6.64 -6.84 -5.82
N PRO A 75 -6.48 -6.88 -4.49
CA PRO A 75 -5.18 -7.03 -3.85
C PRO A 75 -4.57 -8.41 -4.19
N ASN A 76 -3.27 -8.57 -3.95
CA ASN A 76 -2.61 -9.88 -4.02
C ASN A 76 -3.10 -10.79 -2.89
N LEU A 77 -3.18 -10.25 -1.67
CA LEU A 77 -3.63 -10.98 -0.48
C LEU A 77 -4.56 -10.10 0.36
N GLU A 78 -5.41 -10.75 1.16
CA GLU A 78 -6.27 -10.09 2.13
C GLU A 78 -6.09 -10.75 3.50
N PHE A 79 -5.88 -9.94 4.54
CA PHE A 79 -5.73 -10.40 5.92
C PHE A 79 -6.61 -9.61 6.89
N LYS A 80 -6.95 -10.22 8.02
CA LYS A 80 -7.68 -9.56 9.11
C LYS A 80 -6.84 -8.62 9.94
N ASP A 81 -5.53 -8.83 9.98
CA ASP A 81 -4.58 -8.05 10.75
C ASP A 81 -3.16 -8.25 10.21
N LEU A 82 -2.15 -7.66 10.88
CA LEU A 82 -0.77 -7.64 10.41
C LEU A 82 0.03 -8.90 10.77
N ARG A 83 -0.49 -9.78 11.63
CA ARG A 83 0.26 -10.95 12.13
C ARG A 83 0.73 -11.90 11.01
N PRO A 84 -0.01 -12.10 9.90
CA PRO A 84 0.43 -13.00 8.82
C PRO A 84 1.56 -12.43 7.95
N LEU A 85 1.86 -11.13 8.02
CA LEU A 85 2.78 -10.47 7.08
C LEU A 85 4.17 -11.10 7.00
N PRO A 86 4.85 -11.45 8.11
CA PRO A 86 6.22 -12.00 8.05
C PRO A 86 6.33 -13.31 7.27
N ASN A 87 5.24 -14.05 7.12
CA ASN A 87 5.19 -15.34 6.42
C ASN A 87 4.39 -15.27 5.10
N SER A 88 4.08 -14.06 4.64
CA SER A 88 3.29 -13.86 3.42
C SER A 88 4.20 -13.71 2.19
N HIS A 89 3.77 -14.30 1.08
CA HIS A 89 4.39 -14.13 -0.24
C HIS A 89 3.29 -13.68 -1.22
N PRO A 90 3.36 -12.44 -1.72
CA PRO A 90 2.33 -11.86 -2.61
C PRO A 90 2.36 -12.43 -4.04
#